data_AF-X0Y8M2-F1
#
_entry.id   AF-X0Y8M2-F1
#
_cell.length_a   1.000
_cell.length_b   1.000
_cell.length_c   1.000
_cell.angle_alpha   90.00
_cell.angle_beta   90.00
_cell.angle_gamma   90.00
#
_symmetry.space_group_name_H-M   'P 1'
#
loop_
_entity.id
_entity.type
_entity.pdbx_description
1 polymer ?
#
loop_
_entity_poly.entity_id
_entity_poly.type
_entity_poly.pdbx_seq_one_letter_code
_entity_poly.pdbx_strand_id
1 'polypeptide(L)'
;HSHVITVAPSIFFRSLQPSGVLQPIKDFETAESFGVGKLEAFNWKQMLDSYTCTECGRCTAACPANITGKLLSPKEVIVDIRHLLEEQVPALSPTTHRPEQPTPLIEEVGFEPIWDCVTCGACMYECPVFIEHVPTIIDMRRYLVMEESNMPETAQATLTQLEQRGHPWRGTQ
;
A
#
# COMPACT_ATOMS: atom_id res chain seq x y z
N HIS A 1 19.88 -3.52 7.32
CA HIS A 1 20.69 -4.30 6.33
C HIS A 1 19.99 -5.57 5.82
N SER A 2 18.72 -5.81 6.18
CA SER A 2 17.88 -6.92 5.71
C SER A 2 17.81 -7.06 4.18
N HIS A 3 17.78 -5.94 3.46
CA HIS A 3 17.62 -5.89 2.00
C HIS A 3 18.62 -6.76 1.22
N VAL A 4 19.86 -6.93 1.70
CA VAL A 4 20.88 -7.74 1.00
C VAL A 4 20.43 -9.20 0.87
N ILE A 5 19.77 -9.72 1.90
CA ILE A 5 19.31 -11.12 1.96
C ILE A 5 17.96 -11.26 1.24
N THR A 6 17.08 -10.27 1.38
CA THR A 6 15.70 -10.36 0.88
C THR A 6 15.55 -10.01 -0.61
N VAL A 7 16.54 -9.37 -1.23
CA VAL A 7 16.53 -9.06 -2.68
C VAL A 7 16.37 -10.32 -3.55
N ALA A 8 17.14 -11.38 -3.29
CA ALA A 8 17.06 -12.59 -4.11
C ALA A 8 15.66 -13.25 -4.04
N PRO A 9 15.08 -13.48 -2.83
CA PRO A 9 13.69 -13.90 -2.71
C PRO A 9 12.68 -12.96 -3.39
N SER A 10 12.81 -11.64 -3.24
CA SER A 10 11.90 -10.67 -3.86
C SER A 10 11.88 -10.78 -5.38
N ILE A 11 13.07 -10.86 -6.00
CA ILE A 11 13.20 -11.04 -7.45
C ILE A 11 12.58 -12.37 -7.88
N PHE A 12 12.88 -13.45 -7.16
CA PHE A 12 12.41 -14.79 -7.50
C PHE A 12 10.88 -14.91 -7.42
N PHE A 13 10.27 -14.33 -6.39
CA PHE A 13 8.83 -14.36 -6.15
C PHE A 13 8.08 -13.12 -6.65
N ARG A 14 8.67 -12.35 -7.57
CA ARG A 14 7.98 -11.20 -8.17
C ARG A 14 6.71 -11.65 -8.90
N SER A 15 5.67 -10.84 -8.86
CA SER A 15 4.51 -11.04 -9.72
C SER A 15 4.91 -10.98 -11.20
N LEU A 16 4.44 -11.96 -11.97
CA LEU A 16 4.55 -11.98 -13.43
C LEU A 16 3.31 -11.37 -14.11
N GLN A 17 2.33 -10.94 -13.32
CA GLN A 17 1.13 -10.28 -13.83
C GLN A 17 1.45 -8.81 -14.19
N PRO A 18 0.68 -8.22 -15.13
CA PRO A 18 0.74 -6.77 -15.36
C PRO A 18 0.43 -6.00 -14.06
N SER A 19 1.09 -4.85 -13.87
CA SER A 19 0.97 -4.03 -12.65
C SER A 19 -0.45 -3.52 -12.36
N GLY A 20 -1.36 -3.58 -13.33
CA GLY A 20 -2.77 -3.20 -13.18
C GLY A 20 -3.69 -4.30 -12.66
N VAL A 21 -3.19 -5.52 -12.45
CA VAL A 21 -4.00 -6.65 -11.96
C VAL A 21 -4.05 -6.62 -10.45
N LEU A 22 -5.23 -6.34 -9.89
CA LEU A 22 -5.49 -6.45 -8.46
C LEU A 22 -5.87 -7.89 -8.11
N GLN A 23 -5.40 -8.36 -6.96
CA GLN A 23 -5.82 -9.66 -6.44
C GLN A 23 -7.31 -9.59 -6.06
N PRO A 24 -8.13 -10.59 -6.45
CA PRO A 24 -9.52 -10.65 -6.05
C PRO A 24 -9.62 -10.93 -4.55
N ILE A 25 -10.69 -10.41 -3.93
CA ILE A 25 -11.07 -10.78 -2.57
C ILE A 25 -11.61 -12.22 -2.65
N LYS A 26 -10.89 -13.17 -2.05
CA LYS A 26 -11.20 -14.61 -2.21
C LYS A 26 -12.44 -15.03 -1.44
N ASP A 27 -12.67 -14.47 -0.25
CA ASP A 27 -13.71 -14.89 0.68
C ASP A 27 -14.53 -13.71 1.19
N PHE A 28 -15.43 -13.19 0.35
CA PHE A 28 -16.20 -11.97 0.67
C PHE A 28 -17.21 -12.19 1.81
N GLU A 29 -17.77 -13.40 1.96
CA GLU A 29 -18.83 -13.68 2.95
C GLU A 29 -18.29 -13.98 4.35
N THR A 30 -17.03 -14.38 4.46
CA THR A 30 -16.42 -14.86 5.72
C THR A 30 -15.17 -14.08 6.13
N ALA A 31 -14.72 -13.11 5.32
CA ALA A 31 -13.58 -12.27 5.67
C ALA A 31 -13.86 -11.46 6.94
N GLU A 32 -12.93 -11.50 7.88
CA GLU A 32 -12.97 -10.71 9.11
C GLU A 32 -12.59 -9.24 8.89
N SER A 33 -11.87 -8.94 7.80
CA SER A 33 -11.52 -7.57 7.39
C SER A 33 -11.19 -7.50 5.89
N PHE A 34 -11.40 -6.31 5.31
CA PHE A 34 -11.09 -6.04 3.92
C PHE A 34 -9.89 -5.10 3.76
N GLY A 35 -8.88 -5.53 3.02
CA GLY A 35 -7.67 -4.73 2.79
C GLY A 35 -6.70 -4.77 3.97
N VAL A 36 -5.83 -3.76 4.06
CA VAL A 36 -4.76 -3.70 5.07
C VAL A 36 -4.85 -2.40 5.87
N GLY A 37 -5.35 -2.48 7.10
CA GLY A 37 -5.35 -1.37 8.07
C GLY A 37 -4.38 -1.55 9.23
N LYS A 38 -3.81 -2.74 9.38
CA LYS A 38 -2.89 -3.13 10.45
C LYS A 38 -1.79 -4.03 9.88
N LEU A 39 -0.67 -4.15 10.59
CA LEU A 39 0.49 -4.91 10.12
C LEU A 39 0.18 -6.39 9.89
N GLU A 40 -0.71 -6.98 10.71
CA GLU A 40 -1.08 -8.40 10.64
C GLU A 40 -1.89 -8.75 9.39
N ALA A 41 -2.50 -7.76 8.74
CA ALA A 41 -3.26 -7.95 7.52
C ALA A 41 -2.38 -7.98 6.26
N PHE A 42 -1.10 -7.57 6.35
CA PHE A 42 -0.18 -7.68 5.22
C PHE A 42 0.04 -9.15 4.86
N ASN A 43 0.10 -9.43 3.56
CA ASN A 43 0.57 -10.72 3.10
C ASN A 43 2.10 -10.82 3.21
N TRP A 44 2.61 -12.05 3.15
CA TRP A 44 4.04 -12.32 3.30
C TRP A 44 4.92 -11.58 2.27
N LYS A 45 4.41 -11.36 1.04
CA LYS A 45 5.15 -10.68 -0.02
C LYS A 45 5.22 -9.17 0.23
N GLN A 46 4.15 -8.56 0.73
CA GLN A 46 4.14 -7.14 1.15
C GLN A 46 5.12 -6.89 2.28
N MET A 47 5.14 -7.79 3.28
CA MET A 47 6.14 -7.72 4.36
C MET A 47 7.56 -7.89 3.80
N LEU A 48 7.81 -8.87 2.93
CA LEU A 48 9.12 -9.08 2.29
C LEU A 48 9.59 -7.85 1.50
N ASP A 49 8.67 -7.20 0.78
CA ASP A 49 8.94 -6.02 -0.03
C ASP A 49 9.41 -4.83 0.80
N SER A 50 8.81 -4.62 1.98
CA SER A 50 9.26 -3.60 2.93
C SER A 50 10.72 -3.78 3.34
N TYR A 51 11.12 -5.02 3.67
CA TYR A 51 12.50 -5.35 4.02
C TYR A 51 13.47 -5.33 2.83
N THR A 52 12.96 -5.45 1.61
CA THR A 52 13.76 -5.48 0.39
C THR A 52 14.13 -4.09 -0.12
N CYS A 53 13.42 -3.05 0.31
CA CYS A 53 13.70 -1.68 -0.11
C CYS A 53 15.15 -1.29 0.15
N THR A 54 15.83 -0.86 -0.92
CA THR A 54 17.22 -0.36 -0.88
C THR A 54 17.28 1.16 -0.76
N GLU A 55 16.13 1.82 -0.61
CA GLU A 55 16.01 3.28 -0.45
C GLU A 55 16.61 4.12 -1.59
N CYS A 56 16.82 3.52 -2.77
CA CYS A 56 17.41 4.19 -3.93
C CYS A 56 16.55 5.32 -4.55
N GLY A 57 15.27 5.42 -4.19
CA GLY A 57 14.38 6.52 -4.59
C GLY A 57 13.88 6.52 -6.03
N ARG A 58 14.27 5.55 -6.87
CA ARG A 58 13.84 5.48 -8.29
C ARG A 58 12.32 5.48 -8.45
N CYS A 59 11.62 4.75 -7.58
CA CYS A 59 10.16 4.71 -7.57
C CYS A 59 9.50 6.06 -7.26
N THR A 60 10.16 6.91 -6.45
CA THR A 60 9.70 8.26 -6.14
C THR A 60 9.98 9.21 -7.29
N ALA A 61 11.20 9.18 -7.81
CA ALA A 61 11.61 10.01 -8.94
C ALA A 61 10.78 9.76 -10.22
N ALA A 62 10.20 8.57 -10.37
CA ALA A 62 9.33 8.23 -11.49
C ALA A 62 7.82 8.40 -11.20
N CYS A 63 7.44 8.73 -9.97
CA CYS A 63 6.04 8.83 -9.58
C CYS A 63 5.42 10.14 -10.10
N PRO A 64 4.39 10.10 -10.98
CA PRO A 64 3.79 11.33 -11.52
C PRO A 64 3.11 12.18 -10.43
N ALA A 65 2.55 11.55 -9.40
CA ALA A 65 1.99 12.28 -8.26
C ALA A 65 3.09 13.05 -7.51
N ASN A 66 4.20 12.40 -7.21
CA ASN A 66 5.31 13.05 -6.51
C ASN A 66 5.90 14.22 -7.32
N ILE A 67 6.17 14.01 -8.62
CA ILE A 67 6.77 15.03 -9.50
C ILE A 67 5.87 16.27 -9.64
N THR A 68 4.55 16.11 -9.48
CA THR A 68 3.58 17.22 -9.53
C THR A 68 3.38 17.91 -8.18
N GLY A 69 4.16 17.55 -7.15
CA GLY A 69 4.13 18.19 -5.83
C GLY A 69 3.12 17.60 -4.85
N LYS A 70 2.53 16.44 -5.16
CA LYS A 70 1.68 15.70 -4.21
C LYS A 70 2.51 14.99 -3.15
N LEU A 71 1.87 14.58 -2.05
CA LEU A 71 2.57 14.04 -0.88
C LEU A 71 3.04 12.59 -1.05
N LEU A 72 2.47 11.85 -2.00
CA LEU A 72 2.90 10.47 -2.25
C LEU A 72 4.38 10.37 -2.63
N SER A 73 5.15 9.67 -1.81
CA SER A 73 6.39 9.00 -2.21
C SER A 73 6.21 7.48 -2.09
N PRO A 74 6.25 6.71 -3.19
CA PRO A 74 6.20 5.25 -3.10
C PRO A 74 7.35 4.66 -2.28
N LYS A 75 8.52 5.34 -2.24
CA LYS A 75 9.64 4.88 -1.43
C LYS A 75 9.30 5.00 0.06
N GLU A 76 8.84 6.19 0.49
CA GLU A 76 8.54 6.42 1.91
C GLU A 76 7.44 5.46 2.39
N VAL A 77 6.35 5.26 1.63
CA VAL A 77 5.31 4.28 1.98
C VAL A 77 5.87 2.90 2.37
N ILE A 78 6.86 2.40 1.60
CA ILE A 78 7.46 1.07 1.85
C ILE A 78 8.43 1.11 3.05
N VAL A 79 9.13 2.22 3.24
CA VAL A 79 10.06 2.44 4.37
C VAL A 79 9.28 2.58 5.68
N ASP A 80 8.19 3.32 5.68
CA ASP A 80 7.27 3.53 6.81
C ASP A 80 6.70 2.18 7.29
N ILE A 81 6.24 1.35 6.35
CA ILE A 81 5.79 -0.03 6.66
C ILE A 81 6.92 -0.85 7.32
N ARG A 82 8.15 -0.74 6.80
CA ARG A 82 9.30 -1.46 7.37
C ARG A 82 9.59 -0.99 8.80
N HIS A 83 9.59 0.33 9.04
CA HIS A 83 9.85 0.87 10.38
C HIS A 83 8.80 0.39 11.39
N LEU A 84 7.52 0.40 11.02
CA LEU A 84 6.47 -0.15 11.88
C LEU A 84 6.64 -1.65 12.13
N LEU A 85 7.03 -2.43 11.12
CA LEU A 85 7.32 -3.85 11.30
C LEU A 85 8.50 -4.09 12.24
N GLU A 86 9.58 -3.33 12.11
CA GLU A 86 10.77 -3.44 12.97
C GLU A 86 10.50 -2.98 14.41
N GLU A 87 9.62 -1.99 14.60
CA GLU A 87 9.21 -1.49 15.91
C GLU A 87 8.25 -2.46 16.62
N GLN A 88 7.26 -3.00 15.89
CA GLN A 88 6.13 -3.71 16.49
C GLN A 88 6.27 -5.24 16.49
N VAL A 89 7.19 -5.82 15.72
CA VAL A 89 7.39 -7.28 15.64
C VAL A 89 8.68 -7.69 16.38
N PRO A 90 8.58 -8.18 17.65
CA PRO A 90 9.75 -8.43 18.50
C PRO A 90 10.69 -9.52 17.97
N ALA A 91 10.17 -10.45 17.17
CA ALA A 91 10.98 -11.48 16.52
C ALA A 91 11.98 -10.92 15.50
N LEU A 92 11.74 -9.70 15.01
CA LEU A 92 12.54 -9.02 13.98
C LEU A 92 13.49 -7.98 14.59
N SER A 93 13.29 -7.59 15.85
CA SER A 93 14.19 -6.73 16.61
C SER A 93 14.25 -7.17 18.09
N PRO A 94 15.28 -7.95 18.49
CA PRO A 94 15.41 -8.47 19.85
C PRO A 94 15.71 -7.38 20.90
N THR A 95 15.88 -6.13 20.49
CA THR A 95 16.33 -5.00 21.32
C THR A 95 15.28 -3.90 21.51
N THR A 96 14.13 -3.95 20.85
CA THR A 96 13.13 -2.88 20.93
C THR A 96 12.13 -3.12 22.06
N HIS A 97 11.91 -2.08 22.88
CA HIS A 97 10.75 -2.03 23.76
C HIS A 97 9.52 -1.86 22.88
N ARG A 98 8.54 -2.76 23.00
CA ARG A 98 7.25 -2.59 22.33
C ARG A 98 6.62 -1.29 22.85
N PRO A 99 6.29 -0.32 21.99
CA PRO A 99 5.59 0.89 22.44
C PRO A 99 4.26 0.48 23.09
N GLU A 100 3.93 1.10 24.21
CA GLU A 100 2.69 0.85 24.95
C GLU A 100 1.46 1.23 24.10
N GLN A 101 1.63 2.18 23.17
CA GLN A 101 0.69 2.54 22.12
C GLN A 101 1.43 2.60 20.79
N PRO A 102 1.35 1.56 19.93
CA PRO A 102 1.96 1.59 18.61
C PRO A 102 1.24 2.56 17.68
N THR A 103 1.99 3.27 16.85
CA THR A 103 1.43 4.12 15.79
C THR A 103 0.59 3.28 14.83
N PRO A 104 -0.66 3.68 14.54
CA PRO A 104 -1.49 3.02 13.54
C PRO A 104 -0.85 3.08 12.15
N LEU A 105 -0.95 1.99 11.38
CA LEU A 105 -0.38 1.89 10.03
C LEU A 105 -0.78 3.05 9.11
N ILE A 106 -2.07 3.39 9.12
CA ILE A 106 -2.63 4.46 8.28
C ILE A 106 -2.10 5.84 8.71
N GLU A 107 -1.85 6.05 9.99
CA GLU A 107 -1.31 7.31 10.50
C GLU A 107 0.15 7.50 10.11
N GLU A 108 0.95 6.42 10.17
CA GLU A 108 2.35 6.46 9.74
C GLU A 108 2.48 6.73 8.23
N VAL A 109 1.73 5.99 7.40
CA VAL A 109 1.80 6.13 5.94
C VAL A 109 1.12 7.41 5.45
N GLY A 110 0.10 7.88 6.17
CA GLY A 110 -0.69 9.06 5.83
C GLY A 110 -1.81 8.81 4.83
N PHE A 111 -2.91 9.54 5.00
CA PHE A 111 -4.10 9.44 4.14
C PHE A 111 -3.83 9.92 2.70
N GLU A 112 -3.16 11.06 2.55
CA GLU A 112 -2.87 11.68 1.26
C GLU A 112 -1.92 10.83 0.40
N PRO A 113 -0.77 10.32 0.90
CA PRO A 113 0.06 9.39 0.15
C PRO A 113 -0.73 8.18 -0.36
N ILE A 114 -1.60 7.61 0.48
CA ILE A 114 -2.46 6.50 0.10
C ILE A 114 -3.36 6.93 -1.06
N TRP A 115 -4.08 8.06 -1.00
CA TRP A 115 -5.05 8.49 -2.03
C TRP A 115 -4.47 9.23 -3.25
N ASP A 116 -3.22 9.67 -3.19
CA ASP A 116 -2.55 10.32 -4.32
C ASP A 116 -2.05 9.34 -5.41
N CYS A 117 -1.95 8.06 -5.08
CA CYS A 117 -1.54 7.02 -6.04
C CYS A 117 -2.54 6.88 -7.21
N VAL A 118 -2.11 7.18 -8.42
CA VAL A 118 -2.97 7.03 -9.62
C VAL A 118 -2.86 5.65 -10.28
N THR A 119 -2.29 4.67 -9.58
CA THR A 119 -2.12 3.27 -10.04
C THR A 119 -1.44 3.12 -11.41
N CYS A 120 -0.57 4.07 -11.78
CA CYS A 120 0.10 4.06 -13.09
C CYS A 120 1.19 2.98 -13.26
N GLY A 121 1.70 2.42 -12.15
CA GLY A 121 2.71 1.35 -12.16
C GLY A 121 4.16 1.79 -12.39
N ALA A 122 4.44 3.07 -12.63
CA ALA A 122 5.81 3.57 -12.88
C ALA A 122 6.80 3.21 -11.77
N CYS A 123 6.37 3.26 -10.50
CA CYS A 123 7.20 2.89 -9.35
C CYS A 123 7.66 1.42 -9.37
N MET A 124 6.80 0.52 -9.85
CA MET A 124 7.10 -0.91 -9.95
C MET A 124 7.99 -1.20 -11.16
N TYR A 125 7.76 -0.50 -12.28
CA TYR A 125 8.61 -0.61 -13.47
C TYR A 125 10.05 -0.18 -13.19
N GLU A 126 10.21 0.90 -12.43
CA GLU A 126 11.51 1.47 -12.09
C GLU A 126 12.13 0.84 -10.83
N CYS A 127 11.51 -0.16 -10.22
CA CYS A 127 12.10 -0.78 -9.04
C CYS A 127 13.17 -1.82 -9.43
N PRO A 128 14.46 -1.62 -9.09
CA PRO A 128 15.52 -2.56 -9.46
C PRO A 128 15.42 -3.91 -8.72
N VAL A 129 14.63 -3.96 -7.64
CA VAL A 129 14.46 -5.12 -6.76
C VAL A 129 13.01 -5.63 -6.74
N PHE A 130 12.20 -5.19 -7.71
CA PHE A 130 10.85 -5.69 -8.01
C PHE A 130 9.84 -5.62 -6.84
N ILE A 131 9.89 -4.55 -6.05
CA ILE A 131 8.90 -4.25 -5.01
C ILE A 131 7.55 -3.88 -5.62
N GLU A 132 6.48 -4.46 -5.09
CA GLU A 132 5.10 -4.28 -5.53
C GLU A 132 4.40 -3.18 -4.71
N HIS A 133 4.72 -1.93 -5.04
CA HIS A 133 4.20 -0.74 -4.36
C HIS A 133 2.68 -0.58 -4.52
N VAL A 134 2.16 -0.78 -5.75
CA VAL A 134 0.76 -0.47 -6.08
C VAL A 134 -0.23 -1.39 -5.34
N PRO A 135 -0.07 -2.73 -5.34
CA PRO A 135 -0.97 -3.61 -4.59
C PRO A 135 -0.99 -3.27 -3.10
N THR A 136 0.17 -2.97 -2.50
CA THR A 136 0.30 -2.55 -1.10
C THR A 136 -0.53 -1.30 -0.80
N ILE A 137 -0.40 -0.24 -1.62
CA ILE A 137 -1.20 0.99 -1.46
C ILE A 137 -2.70 0.72 -1.68
N ILE A 138 -3.05 -0.12 -2.64
CA ILE A 138 -4.45 -0.42 -2.96
C ILE A 138 -5.12 -1.22 -1.85
N ASP A 139 -4.40 -2.13 -1.19
CA ASP A 139 -4.94 -2.86 -0.05
C ASP A 139 -5.18 -1.93 1.15
N MET A 140 -4.32 -0.94 1.38
CA MET A 140 -4.58 0.11 2.38
C MET A 140 -5.79 0.99 2.00
N ARG A 141 -5.93 1.38 0.73
CA ARG A 141 -7.15 2.05 0.25
C ARG A 141 -8.40 1.22 0.46
N ARG A 142 -8.33 -0.09 0.21
CA ARG A 142 -9.46 -0.99 0.38
C ARG A 142 -9.93 -0.98 1.83
N TYR A 143 -9.00 -1.03 2.79
CA TYR A 143 -9.31 -0.89 4.20
C TYR A 143 -10.00 0.43 4.52
N LEU A 144 -9.40 1.54 4.07
CA LEU A 144 -9.99 2.87 4.28
C LEU A 144 -11.43 2.97 3.76
N VAL A 145 -11.71 2.40 2.59
CA VAL A 145 -13.05 2.45 1.99
C VAL A 145 -14.03 1.49 2.67
N MET A 146 -13.64 0.23 2.85
CA MET A 146 -14.56 -0.84 3.23
C MET A 146 -14.75 -0.99 4.74
N GLU A 147 -13.76 -0.61 5.55
CA GLU A 147 -13.81 -0.72 7.01
C GLU A 147 -14.05 0.64 7.67
N GLU A 148 -13.31 1.67 7.25
CA GLU A 148 -13.35 2.99 7.91
C GLU A 148 -14.32 3.98 7.26
N SER A 149 -14.90 3.65 6.09
CA SER A 149 -15.67 4.59 5.26
C SER A 149 -14.95 5.92 5.01
N ASN A 150 -13.62 5.91 5.03
CA ASN A 150 -12.76 7.08 4.93
C ASN A 150 -12.17 7.19 3.53
N MET A 151 -12.64 8.14 2.74
CA MET A 151 -12.21 8.34 1.36
C MET A 151 -12.43 9.80 0.94
N PRO A 152 -11.75 10.27 -0.13
CA PRO A 152 -12.00 11.61 -0.66
C PRO A 152 -13.46 11.79 -1.07
N GLU A 153 -14.01 12.98 -0.87
CA GLU A 153 -15.42 13.29 -1.19
C GLU A 153 -15.78 12.99 -2.64
N THR A 154 -14.84 13.17 -3.57
CA THR A 154 -15.02 12.85 -5.00
C THR A 154 -15.21 11.35 -5.22
N ALA A 155 -14.44 10.52 -4.52
CA ALA A 155 -14.55 9.07 -4.60
C ALA A 155 -15.87 8.58 -3.97
N GLN A 156 -16.23 9.13 -2.79
CA GLN A 156 -17.50 8.82 -2.14
C GLN A 156 -18.68 9.19 -3.05
N ALA A 157 -18.66 10.39 -3.63
CA ALA A 157 -19.65 10.82 -4.59
C ALA A 157 -19.77 9.83 -5.75
N THR A 158 -18.66 9.44 -6.38
CA THR A 158 -18.67 8.47 -7.48
C THR A 158 -19.30 7.13 -7.08
N LEU A 159 -18.98 6.59 -5.90
CA LEU A 159 -19.54 5.32 -5.43
C LEU A 159 -21.06 5.42 -5.19
N THR A 160 -21.53 6.50 -4.56
CA THR A 160 -22.97 6.75 -4.40
C THR A 160 -23.69 6.86 -5.73
N GLN A 161 -23.07 7.50 -6.73
CA GLN A 161 -23.67 7.61 -8.07
C GLN A 161 -23.75 6.25 -8.77
N LEU A 162 -22.70 5.43 -8.63
CA LEU A 162 -22.70 4.06 -9.17
C LEU A 162 -23.79 3.21 -8.53
N GLU A 163 -23.98 3.29 -7.21
CA GLU A 163 -25.04 2.57 -6.51
C GLU A 163 -26.45 3.03 -6.95
N GLN A 164 -26.68 4.34 -6.98
CA GLN A 164 -28.02 4.89 -7.21
C GLN A 164 -28.43 4.89 -8.69
N ARG A 165 -27.47 5.01 -9.62
CA ARG A 165 -27.72 5.22 -11.06
C ARG A 165 -27.03 4.21 -11.97
N GLY A 166 -26.13 3.37 -11.47
CA GLY A 166 -25.33 2.46 -12.29
C GLY A 166 -24.19 3.13 -13.07
N HIS A 167 -23.92 4.43 -12.85
CA HIS A 167 -22.84 5.17 -13.52
C HIS A 167 -22.21 6.23 -12.59
N PRO A 168 -20.97 6.68 -12.84
CA PRO A 168 -20.22 7.52 -11.89
C PRO A 168 -20.58 9.02 -11.91
N TRP A 169 -21.30 9.50 -12.92
CA TRP A 169 -21.51 10.93 -13.15
C TRP A 169 -22.72 11.51 -12.40
N ARG A 170 -22.63 12.79 -12.01
CA ARG A 170 -23.76 13.58 -11.47
C ARG A 170 -24.48 14.30 -12.60
N GLY A 171 -25.81 14.30 -12.57
CA GLY A 171 -26.64 15.13 -13.45
C GLY A 171 -26.95 14.55 -14.84
N THR A 172 -26.45 13.37 -15.19
CA THR A 172 -26.91 12.60 -16.35
C THR A 172 -28.08 11.71 -15.93
N GLN A 173 -29.19 11.78 -16.67
CA GLN A 173 -30.33 10.85 -16.53
C GLN A 173 -30.15 9.65 -17.46
#